data_AF-A0A2J6SQ41-F1
#
_entry.id   AF-A0A2J6SQ41-F1
#
_cell.length_a   1.000
_cell.length_b   1.000
_cell.length_c   1.000
_cell.angle_alpha   90.00
_cell.angle_beta   90.00
_cell.angle_gamma   90.00
#
_symmetry.space_group_name_H-M   'P 1'
#
loop_
_entity.id
_entity.type
_entity.pdbx_description
1 polymer ?
#
loop_
_entity_poly.entity_id
_entity_poly.type
_entity_poly.pdbx_seq_one_letter_code
_entity_poly.pdbx_strand_id
1 'polypeptide(L)'
;AQENILHFVNQDSTTRTIIFTAQAGLEEIPSLVIPGLGTANQTMPNSWIGNCYSVSEGAPNVPGMLAEFRFNGYAGACYFDVSAIVNPNDTEGVKMIFPKNSDTPVSGCQTFPCSNAYNKWDDVATLSTPDSELVVLLGTLSNARRRGLVARMPREFV
;
A
#
# COMPACT_ATOMS: atom_id res chain seq x y z
N ALA A 1 -17.11 10.76 14.23
CA ALA A 1 -16.54 10.77 12.86
C ALA A 1 -16.13 9.34 12.53
N GLN A 2 -16.22 8.92 11.27
CA GLN A 2 -15.70 7.61 10.88
C GLN A 2 -14.17 7.68 10.85
N GLU A 3 -13.49 6.68 11.44
CA GLU A 3 -12.04 6.65 11.50
C GLU A 3 -11.44 6.18 10.16
N ASN A 4 -10.34 6.81 9.76
CA ASN A 4 -9.55 6.36 8.61
C ASN A 4 -8.47 5.41 9.10
N ILE A 5 -8.32 4.25 8.46
CA ILE A 5 -7.35 3.23 8.90
C ILE A 5 -6.57 2.70 7.69
N LEU A 6 -5.24 2.66 7.83
CA LEU A 6 -4.37 1.89 6.96
C LEU A 6 -4.05 0.54 7.62
N HIS A 7 -4.37 -0.55 6.93
CA HIS A 7 -3.99 -1.90 7.30
C HIS A 7 -2.79 -2.35 6.50
N PHE A 8 -1.63 -2.38 7.13
CA PHE A 8 -0.43 -2.91 6.50
C PHE A 8 -0.36 -4.42 6.67
N VAL A 9 -0.05 -5.12 5.58
CA VAL A 9 0.16 -6.57 5.56
C VAL A 9 1.49 -6.87 4.91
N ASN A 10 2.44 -7.37 5.70
CA ASN A 10 3.73 -7.81 5.21
C ASN A 10 3.66 -9.26 4.73
N GLN A 11 3.98 -9.48 3.46
CA GLN A 11 3.72 -10.74 2.77
C GLN A 11 4.93 -11.69 2.76
N ASP A 12 6.11 -11.18 3.11
CA ASP A 12 7.37 -11.93 3.18
C ASP A 12 7.97 -11.91 4.60
N SER A 13 9.10 -12.58 4.81
CA SER A 13 9.75 -12.71 6.12
C SER A 13 10.62 -11.51 6.51
N THR A 14 10.74 -10.48 5.68
CA THR A 14 11.60 -9.32 5.92
C THR A 14 10.88 -8.33 6.82
N THR A 15 11.46 -7.99 7.97
CA THR A 15 10.93 -6.89 8.81
C THR A 15 11.04 -5.56 8.06
N ARG A 16 10.01 -4.72 8.16
CA ARG A 16 9.93 -3.45 7.43
C ARG A 16 9.57 -2.31 8.37
N THR A 17 10.20 -1.16 8.17
CA THR A 17 9.82 0.10 8.81
C THR A 17 9.07 0.96 7.80
N ILE A 18 7.85 1.38 8.14
CA ILE A 18 7.04 2.30 7.35
C ILE A 18 7.37 3.72 7.78
N ILE A 19 7.74 4.54 6.80
CA ILE A 19 8.07 5.95 6.99
C ILE A 19 6.97 6.78 6.34
N PHE A 20 6.31 7.63 7.12
CA PHE A 20 5.27 8.54 6.63
C PHE A 20 5.88 9.90 6.29
N THR A 21 5.38 10.51 5.21
CA THR A 21 5.70 11.88 4.81
C THR A 21 4.40 12.62 4.59
N ALA A 22 4.09 13.56 5.48
CA ALA A 22 2.90 14.38 5.40
C ALA A 22 3.08 15.52 4.39
N GLN A 23 1.99 15.96 3.75
CA GLN A 23 1.97 17.25 3.09
C GLN A 23 2.25 18.36 4.10
N ALA A 24 2.96 19.41 3.68
CA ALA A 24 3.29 20.54 4.54
C ALA A 24 2.05 21.11 5.26
N GLY A 25 2.19 21.29 6.58
CA GLY A 25 1.13 21.81 7.44
C GLY A 25 0.15 20.77 7.98
N LEU A 26 0.31 19.49 7.63
CA LEU A 26 -0.45 18.39 8.20
C LEU A 26 0.34 17.66 9.30
N GLU A 27 -0.38 16.87 10.10
CA GLU A 27 0.18 16.12 11.23
C GLU A 27 1.23 15.10 10.78
N GLU A 28 2.36 15.08 11.48
CA GLU A 28 3.40 14.06 11.32
C GLU A 28 2.97 12.76 11.99
N ILE A 29 3.07 11.65 11.25
CA ILE A 29 2.73 10.32 11.75
C ILE A 29 4.03 9.59 12.08
N PRO A 30 4.17 9.01 13.28
CA PRO A 30 5.37 8.28 13.65
C PRO A 30 5.57 7.05 12.77
N SER A 31 6.83 6.70 12.52
CA SER A 31 7.18 5.48 11.80
C SER A 31 6.65 4.24 12.50
N LEU A 32 6.33 3.21 11.71
CA LEU A 32 5.76 1.96 12.21
C LEU A 32 6.62 0.77 11.79
N VAL A 33 6.96 -0.12 12.73
CA VAL A 33 7.72 -1.35 12.43
C VAL A 33 6.77 -2.52 12.28
N ILE A 34 6.91 -3.26 11.18
CA ILE A 34 6.10 -4.44 10.86
C ILE A 34 7.03 -5.64 10.75
N PRO A 35 6.91 -6.62 11.66
CA PRO A 35 7.64 -7.87 11.55
C PRO A 35 7.36 -8.57 10.21
N GLY A 36 8.31 -9.39 9.76
CA GLY A 36 8.08 -10.33 8.66
C GLY A 36 6.81 -11.15 8.88
N LEU A 37 5.99 -11.31 7.83
CA LEU A 37 4.70 -11.99 7.83
C LEU A 37 3.66 -11.40 8.80
N GLY A 38 3.93 -10.21 9.34
CA GLY A 38 3.08 -9.51 10.30
C GLY A 38 2.12 -8.51 9.66
N THR A 39 1.30 -7.91 10.52
CA THR A 39 0.33 -6.87 10.17
C THR A 39 0.39 -5.75 11.18
N ALA A 40 0.02 -4.55 10.76
CA ALA A 40 -0.15 -3.41 11.65
C ALA A 40 -1.21 -2.46 11.13
N ASN A 41 -1.87 -1.75 12.04
CA ASN A 41 -2.87 -0.74 11.70
C ASN A 41 -2.33 0.65 12.06
N GLN A 42 -2.61 1.64 11.22
CA GLN A 42 -2.36 3.05 11.50
C GLN A 42 -3.65 3.84 11.32
N THR A 43 -4.11 4.48 12.40
CA THR A 43 -5.21 5.45 12.32
C THR A 43 -4.69 6.74 11.69
N MET A 44 -5.41 7.26 10.70
CA MET A 44 -5.01 8.44 9.95
C MET A 44 -5.85 9.65 10.37
N PRO A 45 -5.24 10.83 10.55
CA PRO A 45 -5.98 12.06 10.82
C PRO A 45 -7.02 12.35 9.73
N ASN A 46 -8.12 13.00 10.11
CA ASN A 46 -9.12 13.43 9.14
C ASN A 46 -8.50 14.39 8.12
N SER A 47 -8.79 14.19 6.84
CA SER A 47 -8.25 15.01 5.75
C SER A 47 -6.71 14.99 5.62
N TRP A 48 -6.05 13.95 6.15
CA TRP A 48 -4.61 13.77 5.97
C TRP A 48 -4.26 13.49 4.50
N ILE A 49 -3.19 14.13 4.04
CA ILE A 49 -2.63 14.00 2.69
C ILE A 49 -1.14 13.75 2.84
N GLY A 50 -0.64 12.77 2.11
CA GLY A 50 0.77 12.45 2.12
C GLY A 50 1.02 11.08 1.53
N ASN A 51 2.20 10.53 1.82
CA ASN A 51 2.59 9.21 1.38
C ASN A 51 3.34 8.45 2.47
N CYS A 52 3.56 7.17 2.23
CA CYS A 52 4.53 6.39 2.96
C CYS A 52 5.32 5.46 2.04
N TYR A 53 6.50 5.06 2.48
CA TYR A 53 7.30 4.00 1.87
C TYR A 53 7.79 3.04 2.94
N SER A 54 8.22 1.85 2.52
CA SER A 54 8.77 0.85 3.43
C SER A 54 10.29 0.72 3.27
N VAL A 55 10.99 0.64 4.40
CA VAL A 55 12.43 0.36 4.47
C VAL A 55 12.60 -1.06 4.99
N SER A 56 13.23 -1.93 4.19
CA SER A 56 13.61 -3.28 4.63
C SER A 56 14.65 -3.22 5.74
N GLU A 57 14.59 -4.16 6.68
CA GLU A 57 15.62 -4.31 7.72
C GLU A 57 17.03 -4.38 7.12
N GLY A 58 17.94 -3.53 7.62
CA GLY A 58 19.33 -3.43 7.14
C GLY A 58 19.52 -2.60 5.85
N ALA A 59 18.45 -2.14 5.21
CA ALA A 59 18.53 -1.26 4.04
C ALA A 59 18.68 0.22 4.44
N PRO A 60 19.26 1.07 3.58
CA PRO A 60 19.29 2.51 3.81
C PRO A 60 17.87 3.09 3.84
N ASN A 61 17.64 4.09 4.70
CA ASN A 61 16.38 4.82 4.76
C ASN A 61 16.31 5.83 3.59
N VAL A 62 15.87 5.35 2.43
CA VAL A 62 15.64 6.15 1.23
C VAL A 62 14.27 5.80 0.64
N PRO A 63 13.55 6.76 0.05
CA PRO A 63 12.27 6.49 -0.61
C PRO A 63 12.37 5.43 -1.72
N GLY A 64 11.40 4.52 -1.71
CA GLY A 64 11.20 3.47 -2.71
C GLY A 64 9.93 3.68 -3.53
N MET A 65 9.18 2.61 -3.72
CA MET A 65 7.81 2.67 -4.21
C MET A 65 6.94 3.36 -3.15
N LEU A 66 6.17 4.37 -3.54
CA LEU A 66 5.33 5.12 -2.62
C LEU A 66 3.92 4.53 -2.56
N ALA A 67 3.32 4.57 -1.38
CA ALA A 67 1.88 4.52 -1.20
C ALA A 67 1.38 5.94 -0.91
N GLU A 68 0.61 6.53 -1.81
CA GLU A 68 0.12 7.91 -1.72
C GLU A 68 -1.36 7.92 -1.32
N PHE A 69 -1.74 8.90 -0.49
CA PHE A 69 -3.09 8.96 0.09
C PHE A 69 -3.61 10.39 0.19
N ARG A 70 -4.92 10.53 0.03
CA ARG A 70 -5.72 11.66 0.49
C ARG A 70 -7.00 11.13 1.12
N PHE A 71 -7.12 11.27 2.44
CA PHE A 71 -8.32 10.89 3.17
C PHE A 71 -9.37 12.02 3.13
N ASN A 72 -10.65 11.64 3.18
CA ASN A 72 -11.79 12.56 3.26
C ASN A 72 -11.69 13.74 2.26
N GLY A 73 -11.36 13.42 1.00
CA GLY A 73 -11.25 14.36 -0.09
C GLY A 73 -12.61 14.84 -0.60
N TYR A 74 -12.70 15.07 -1.90
CA TYR A 74 -13.96 15.50 -2.52
C TYR A 74 -15.08 14.48 -2.24
N ALA A 75 -16.26 14.98 -1.86
CA ALA A 75 -17.41 14.18 -1.43
C ALA A 75 -17.12 13.18 -0.29
N GLY A 76 -16.06 13.39 0.49
CA GLY A 76 -15.66 12.49 1.58
C GLY A 76 -14.87 11.25 1.15
N ALA A 77 -14.56 11.10 -0.13
CA ALA A 77 -13.86 9.93 -0.66
C ALA A 77 -12.38 9.87 -0.24
N CYS A 78 -11.83 8.66 -0.17
CA CYS A 78 -10.40 8.42 -0.05
C CYS A 78 -9.79 8.23 -1.44
N TYR A 79 -8.67 8.90 -1.70
CA TYR A 79 -7.88 8.76 -2.93
C TYR A 79 -6.54 8.12 -2.63
N PHE A 80 -6.08 7.26 -3.53
CA PHE A 80 -4.84 6.52 -3.33
C PHE A 80 -4.20 6.07 -4.63
N ASP A 81 -2.89 5.89 -4.59
CA ASP A 81 -2.13 5.20 -5.64
C ASP A 81 -0.80 4.64 -5.12
N VAL A 82 -0.30 3.62 -5.82
CA VAL A 82 1.07 3.12 -5.69
C VAL A 82 1.90 3.78 -6.78
N SER A 83 2.96 4.48 -6.39
CA SER A 83 3.70 5.38 -7.27
C SER A 83 5.16 4.96 -7.42
N ALA A 84 5.53 4.70 -8.67
CA ALA A 84 6.86 4.26 -9.09
C ALA A 84 7.75 5.44 -9.53
N ILE A 85 7.24 6.67 -9.45
CA ILE A 85 7.92 7.88 -9.96
C ILE A 85 9.24 8.14 -9.24
N VAL A 86 9.28 7.94 -7.92
CA VAL A 86 10.49 8.27 -7.12
C VAL A 86 11.58 7.22 -7.31
N ASN A 87 11.25 5.95 -7.16
CA ASN A 87 12.20 4.86 -7.36
C ASN A 87 11.47 3.59 -7.84
N PRO A 88 11.39 3.35 -9.16
CA PRO A 88 10.69 2.19 -9.71
C PRO A 88 11.43 0.86 -9.46
N ASN A 89 12.68 0.92 -8.98
CA ASN A 89 13.49 -0.28 -8.72
C ASN A 89 13.19 -0.90 -7.36
N ASP A 90 12.48 -0.20 -6.46
CA ASP A 90 11.95 -0.82 -5.25
C ASP A 90 10.76 -1.70 -5.60
N THR A 91 11.07 -2.95 -5.93
CA THR A 91 10.08 -3.96 -6.28
C THR A 91 9.66 -4.82 -5.09
N GLU A 92 10.22 -4.57 -3.90
CA GLU A 92 9.99 -5.37 -2.69
C GLU A 92 9.29 -4.59 -1.59
N GLY A 93 9.21 -3.26 -1.67
CA GLY A 93 8.55 -2.42 -0.68
C GLY A 93 7.02 -2.45 -0.78
N VAL A 94 6.43 -1.30 -1.12
CA VAL A 94 4.98 -1.18 -1.35
C VAL A 94 4.58 -1.95 -2.61
N LYS A 95 3.55 -2.79 -2.51
CA LYS A 95 3.07 -3.63 -3.62
C LYS A 95 1.72 -3.17 -4.14
N MET A 96 0.71 -3.14 -3.26
CA MET A 96 -0.67 -2.88 -3.66
C MET A 96 -1.42 -2.09 -2.59
N ILE A 97 -2.37 -1.26 -3.03
CA ILE A 97 -3.34 -0.58 -2.17
C ILE A 97 -4.74 -0.90 -2.67
N PHE A 98 -5.67 -1.20 -1.77
CA PHE A 98 -7.07 -1.40 -2.12
C PHE A 98 -8.00 -1.17 -0.92
N PRO A 99 -9.30 -0.92 -1.14
CA PRO A 99 -10.26 -0.71 -0.07
C PRO A 99 -10.54 -1.99 0.71
N LYS A 100 -10.62 -1.89 2.04
CA LYS A 100 -10.75 -3.04 2.94
C LYS A 100 -12.03 -3.86 2.69
N ASN A 101 -13.11 -3.23 2.25
CA ASN A 101 -14.43 -3.86 2.15
C ASN A 101 -14.78 -4.35 0.75
N SER A 102 -14.13 -3.84 -0.30
CA SER A 102 -14.45 -4.17 -1.70
C SER A 102 -13.31 -4.79 -2.49
N ASP A 103 -12.08 -4.79 -1.96
CA ASP A 103 -10.83 -5.21 -2.61
C ASP A 103 -10.56 -4.52 -3.97
N THR A 104 -11.41 -3.58 -4.38
CA THR A 104 -11.37 -2.86 -5.66
C THR A 104 -11.84 -1.42 -5.46
N PRO A 105 -11.22 -0.44 -6.15
CA PRO A 105 -10.19 -0.62 -7.16
C PRO A 105 -8.82 -0.90 -6.50
N VAL A 106 -7.91 -1.58 -7.21
CA VAL A 106 -6.55 -1.89 -6.72
C VAL A 106 -5.59 -0.91 -7.37
N SER A 107 -4.63 -0.35 -6.64
CA SER A 107 -3.43 0.30 -7.19
C SER A 107 -2.20 -0.56 -6.94
N GLY A 108 -1.25 -0.59 -7.86
CA GLY A 108 -0.03 -1.41 -7.80
C GLY A 108 -0.23 -2.87 -8.25
N CYS A 109 0.76 -3.71 -7.97
CA CYS A 109 0.79 -5.12 -8.37
C CYS A 109 1.82 -5.95 -7.58
N GLN A 110 1.74 -7.28 -7.69
CA GLN A 110 2.74 -8.19 -7.12
C GLN A 110 4.06 -8.23 -7.90
N THR A 111 4.06 -7.85 -9.18
CA THR A 111 5.24 -7.89 -10.04
C THR A 111 5.30 -6.60 -10.85
N PHE A 112 6.30 -5.77 -10.56
CA PHE A 112 6.55 -4.51 -11.26
C PHE A 112 7.51 -4.72 -12.44
N PRO A 113 7.46 -3.86 -13.48
CA PRO A 113 6.49 -2.78 -13.66
C PRO A 113 5.09 -3.29 -14.03
N CYS A 114 4.05 -2.49 -13.77
CA CYS A 114 2.68 -2.82 -14.16
C CYS A 114 1.86 -1.56 -14.43
N SER A 115 0.82 -1.69 -15.26
CA SER A 115 -0.04 -0.58 -15.69
C SER A 115 -0.94 -0.02 -14.60
N ASN A 116 -1.00 -0.67 -13.45
CA ASN A 116 -1.88 -0.32 -12.35
C ASN A 116 -1.19 0.53 -11.26
N ALA A 117 0.07 0.89 -11.49
CA ALA A 117 0.84 1.82 -10.68
C ALA A 117 0.99 3.16 -11.43
N TYR A 118 1.22 4.24 -10.69
CA TYR A 118 1.56 5.54 -11.25
C TYR A 118 3.03 5.52 -11.70
N ASN A 119 3.27 5.33 -13.01
CA ASN A 119 4.60 5.11 -13.56
C ASN A 119 5.20 6.36 -14.19
N LYS A 120 4.34 7.25 -14.71
CA LYS A 120 4.71 8.50 -15.37
C LYS A 120 3.82 9.63 -14.87
N TRP A 121 4.33 10.85 -14.95
CA TRP A 121 3.65 12.06 -14.47
C TRP A 121 2.34 12.39 -15.20
N ASP A 122 2.07 11.77 -16.35
CA ASP A 122 0.85 11.94 -17.16
C ASP A 122 -0.13 10.76 -17.05
N ASP A 123 0.19 9.74 -16.24
CA ASP A 123 -0.68 8.59 -16.03
C ASP A 123 -1.92 8.96 -15.18
N VAL A 124 -3.11 8.52 -15.57
CA VAL A 124 -4.30 8.56 -14.70
C VAL A 124 -4.26 7.34 -13.80
N ALA A 125 -3.62 7.45 -12.63
CA ALA A 125 -3.42 6.32 -11.71
C ALA A 125 -4.01 6.52 -10.30
N THR A 126 -4.38 7.75 -9.93
CA THR A 126 -5.06 8.01 -8.66
C THR A 126 -6.45 7.40 -8.70
N LEU A 127 -6.68 6.42 -7.84
CA LEU A 127 -7.95 5.75 -7.67
C LEU A 127 -8.70 6.36 -6.49
N SER A 128 -9.99 6.04 -6.37
CA SER A 128 -10.80 6.50 -5.25
C SER A 128 -11.78 5.44 -4.75
N THR A 129 -12.16 5.57 -3.48
CA THR A 129 -13.15 4.73 -2.81
C THR A 129 -13.92 5.54 -1.77
N PRO A 130 -15.21 5.21 -1.50
CA PRO A 130 -15.91 5.75 -0.33
C PRO A 130 -15.45 5.10 0.99
N ASP A 131 -14.73 3.98 0.96
CA ASP A 131 -14.23 3.32 2.17
C ASP A 131 -13.19 4.20 2.90
N SER A 132 -13.30 4.28 4.22
CA SER A 132 -12.31 4.94 5.08
C SER A 132 -11.12 4.04 5.45
N GLU A 133 -11.19 2.76 5.10
CA GLU A 133 -10.18 1.75 5.44
C GLU A 133 -9.52 1.21 4.17
N LEU A 134 -8.19 1.31 4.10
CA LEU A 134 -7.39 0.81 2.99
C LEU A 134 -6.41 -0.25 3.48
N VAL A 135 -6.16 -1.25 2.65
CA VAL A 135 -5.12 -2.26 2.87
C VAL A 135 -3.91 -1.89 2.02
N VAL A 136 -2.73 -1.92 2.64
CA VAL A 136 -1.43 -1.73 1.99
C VAL A 136 -0.64 -3.02 2.08
N LEU A 137 -0.38 -3.65 0.94
CA LEU A 137 0.44 -4.85 0.86
C LEU A 137 1.90 -4.49 0.67
N LEU A 138 2.75 -5.15 1.45
CA LEU A 138 4.20 -4.95 1.48
C LEU A 138 4.92 -6.28 1.24
N GLY A 139 6.07 -6.24 0.58
CA GLY A 139 6.85 -7.45 0.34
C GLY A 139 6.23 -8.35 -0.72
N THR A 140 7.06 -9.12 -1.42
CA THR A 140 6.56 -10.00 -2.47
C THR A 140 6.00 -11.30 -1.89
N LEU A 141 4.77 -11.65 -2.28
CA LEU A 141 4.17 -12.91 -1.87
C LEU A 141 5.01 -14.10 -2.39
N SER A 142 5.55 -14.89 -1.45
CA SER A 142 6.37 -16.06 -1.78
C SER A 142 5.59 -17.11 -2.59
N ASN A 143 6.29 -17.83 -3.47
CA ASN A 143 5.72 -18.88 -4.31
C ASN A 143 5.06 -20.03 -3.52
N ALA A 144 5.45 -20.25 -2.26
CA ALA A 144 4.82 -21.24 -1.38
C ALA A 144 3.36 -20.88 -1.03
N ARG A 145 3.08 -19.58 -0.79
CA ARG A 145 1.71 -19.10 -0.57
C ARG A 145 0.90 -19.07 -1.88
N ARG A 146 1.52 -18.79 -3.03
CA ARG A 146 0.86 -18.93 -4.35
C ARG A 146 0.36 -20.35 -4.60
N ARG A 147 1.19 -21.37 -4.30
CA ARG A 147 0.77 -22.79 -4.41
C ARG A 147 -0.31 -23.16 -3.41
N GLY A 148 -0.28 -22.64 -2.19
CA GLY A 148 -1.31 -22.90 -1.18
C GLY A 148 -2.71 -22.37 -1.55
N LEU A 149 -2.77 -21.22 -2.24
CA LEU A 149 -4.02 -20.66 -2.80
C LEU A 149 -4.52 -21.46 -4.00
N VAL A 150 -3.63 -21.83 -4.93
CA VAL A 150 -3.99 -22.65 -6.10
C VAL A 150 -4.36 -24.08 -5.71
N ALA A 151 -3.70 -24.69 -4.72
CA ALA A 151 -4.02 -26.03 -4.23
C ALA A 151 -5.34 -26.10 -3.44
N ARG A 152 -5.90 -24.96 -3.01
CA ARG A 152 -7.20 -24.86 -2.33
C ARG A 152 -8.37 -24.59 -3.27
N MET A 153 -8.14 -24.39 -4.56
CA MET A 153 -9.19 -24.45 -5.56
C MET A 153 -9.33 -25.90 -6.03
N PRO A 154 -10.39 -26.64 -5.64
CA PRO A 154 -10.69 -27.89 -6.31
C PRO A 154 -10.92 -27.59 -7.79
N ARG A 155 -10.20 -28.31 -8.66
CA ARG A 155 -10.48 -28.34 -10.10
C ARG A 155 -11.79 -29.08 -10.32
N GLU A 156 -12.91 -28.42 -10.08
CA GLU A 156 -14.20 -28.76 -10.66
C GLU A 156 -14.85 -27.45 -11.10
N PHE A 157 -15.47 -27.47 -12.29
CA PHE A 157 -15.92 -26.33 -13.12
C PHE A 157 -14.74 -25.61 -13.79
N VAL A 158 -14.34 -25.93 -15.04
CA VAL A 158 -15.10 -26.16 -16.29
C VAL A 158 -14.43 -27.28 -17.11
#